data_AF-A0AAW8RB76-F1
#
_entry.id   AF-A0AAW8RB76-F1
#
_cell.length_a   1.000
_cell.length_b   1.000
_cell.length_c   1.000
_cell.angle_alpha   90.00
_cell.angle_beta   90.00
_cell.angle_gamma   90.00
#
_symmetry.space_group_name_H-M   'P 1'
#
loop_
_entity.id
_entity.type
_entity.pdbx_description
1 polymer ?
#
loop_
_entity_poly.entity_id
_entity_poly.type
_entity_poly.pdbx_seq_one_letter_code
_entity_poly.pdbx_strand_id
1 'polypeptide(L)'
;MKFIKQNTDAFSITKLTELVGISRSFYYRHQNKEKVKFSYLEQRIQQLTKENHFLYGYRKIHTLISKEFSVDINKVARAMRKYG
;
A
#
# COMPACT_ATOMS: atom_id res chain seq x y z
N MET A 1 -12.11 -9.56 -2.93
CA MET A 1 -13.39 -9.16 -3.58
C MET A 1 -13.44 -9.51 -5.08
N LYS A 2 -13.11 -10.76 -5.42
CA LYS A 2 -12.83 -11.17 -6.81
C LYS A 2 -14.10 -11.36 -7.64
N PHE A 3 -15.15 -11.92 -7.04
CA PHE A 3 -16.45 -12.15 -7.67
C PHE A 3 -17.12 -10.87 -8.19
N ILE A 4 -17.21 -9.83 -7.35
CA ILE A 4 -17.82 -8.54 -7.76
C ILE A 4 -17.02 -7.90 -8.89
N LYS A 5 -15.67 -7.91 -8.81
CA LYS A 5 -14.79 -7.40 -9.87
C LYS A 5 -14.91 -8.13 -11.22
N GLN A 6 -15.28 -9.41 -11.20
CA GLN A 6 -15.40 -10.22 -12.43
C GLN A 6 -16.74 -10.02 -13.14
N ASN A 7 -17.75 -9.47 -12.43
CA ASN A 7 -19.11 -9.36 -12.93
C ASN A 7 -19.58 -7.90 -13.04
N THR A 8 -18.67 -6.93 -12.88
CA THR A 8 -18.96 -5.49 -13.04
C THR A 8 -19.41 -5.11 -14.45
N ASP A 9 -19.01 -5.89 -15.45
CA ASP A 9 -19.32 -5.60 -16.86
C ASP A 9 -20.77 -5.97 -17.20
N ALA A 10 -21.37 -6.90 -16.44
CA ALA A 10 -22.73 -7.39 -16.64
C ALA A 10 -23.74 -6.79 -15.64
N PHE A 11 -23.29 -6.42 -14.43
CA PHE A 11 -24.18 -5.98 -13.36
C PHE A 11 -23.64 -4.77 -12.59
N SER A 12 -24.54 -3.94 -12.07
CA SER A 12 -24.16 -2.82 -11.22
C SER A 12 -23.58 -3.30 -9.88
N ILE A 13 -22.62 -2.55 -9.34
CA ILE A 13 -22.02 -2.83 -8.02
C ILE A 13 -23.09 -2.98 -6.95
N THR A 14 -24.17 -2.19 -7.00
CA THR A 14 -25.29 -2.28 -6.05
C THR A 14 -25.91 -3.67 -6.03
N LYS A 15 -26.32 -4.20 -7.20
CA LYS A 15 -26.90 -5.55 -7.31
C LYS A 15 -25.93 -6.63 -6.87
N LEU A 16 -24.65 -6.49 -7.23
CA LEU A 16 -23.61 -7.45 -6.85
C LEU A 16 -23.36 -7.45 -5.34
N THR A 17 -23.40 -6.28 -4.69
CA THR A 17 -23.25 -6.17 -3.24
C THR A 17 -24.46 -6.72 -2.49
N GLU A 18 -25.68 -6.49 -3.01
CA GLU A 18 -26.92 -7.06 -2.48
C GLU A 18 -26.92 -8.59 -2.58
N LEU A 19 -26.52 -9.13 -3.74
CA LEU A 19 -26.45 -10.57 -3.97
C LEU A 19 -25.47 -11.28 -3.01
N VAL A 20 -24.35 -10.63 -2.70
CA VAL A 20 -23.32 -11.18 -1.80
C VAL A 20 -23.62 -10.85 -0.32
N GLY A 21 -24.66 -10.06 -0.04
CA GLY A 21 -25.03 -9.68 1.33
C GLY A 21 -24.05 -8.73 2.01
N ILE A 22 -23.32 -7.91 1.25
CA ILE A 22 -22.37 -6.92 1.78
C ILE A 22 -22.83 -5.50 1.48
N SER A 23 -22.46 -4.53 2.32
CA SER A 23 -22.73 -3.13 2.01
C SER A 23 -21.78 -2.59 0.93
N ARG A 24 -22.26 -1.62 0.13
CA ARG A 24 -21.40 -0.88 -0.84
C ARG A 24 -20.19 -0.25 -0.14
N SER A 25 -20.36 0.25 1.07
CA SER A 25 -19.28 0.82 1.87
C SER A 25 -18.26 -0.23 2.29
N PHE A 26 -18.69 -1.45 2.64
CA PHE A 26 -17.77 -2.57 2.87
C PHE A 26 -16.97 -2.91 1.61
N TYR A 27 -17.63 -2.93 0.44
CA TYR A 27 -16.99 -3.15 -0.87
C TYR A 27 -15.85 -2.15 -1.13
N TYR A 28 -16.14 -0.86 -1.17
CA TYR A 28 -15.13 0.15 -1.52
C TYR A 28 -13.99 0.24 -0.47
N ARG A 29 -14.28 0.04 0.82
CA ARG A 29 -13.22 0.01 1.86
C ARG A 29 -12.22 -1.11 1.64
N HIS A 30 -12.66 -2.29 1.24
CA HIS A 30 -11.78 -3.45 1.05
C HIS A 30 -11.17 -3.51 -0.33
N GLN A 31 -11.79 -2.89 -1.33
CA GLN A 31 -11.22 -2.73 -2.67
C GLN A 31 -9.90 -1.92 -2.65
N ASN A 32 -9.81 -0.91 -1.78
CA ASN A 32 -8.62 -0.06 -1.65
C ASN A 32 -7.49 -0.72 -0.84
N LYS A 33 -7.82 -1.65 0.07
CA LYS A 33 -6.82 -2.42 0.84
C LYS A 33 -6.05 -3.42 -0.04
N GLU A 34 -6.70 -3.99 -1.05
CA GLU A 34 -6.06 -4.90 -2.02
C GLU A 34 -5.03 -4.20 -2.94
N LYS A 35 -4.96 -2.86 -2.95
CA LYS A 35 -4.16 -2.09 -3.91
C LYS A 35 -3.15 -1.12 -3.28
N VAL A 36 -2.64 -1.38 -2.08
CA VAL A 36 -1.42 -0.68 -1.64
C VAL A 36 -0.23 -1.30 -2.37
N LYS A 37 -0.15 -1.06 -3.69
CA LYS A 37 1.06 -1.29 -4.46
C LYS A 37 2.09 -0.31 -3.90
N PHE A 38 3.08 -0.83 -3.20
CA PHE A 38 4.23 -0.06 -2.78
C PHE A 38 4.86 0.56 -4.02
N SER A 39 5.14 1.86 -3.99
CA SER A 39 6.06 2.44 -4.96
C SER A 39 7.41 1.73 -4.85
N TYR A 40 8.16 1.66 -5.95
CA TYR A 40 9.51 1.04 -5.95
C TYR A 40 10.41 1.62 -4.84
N LEU A 41 10.29 2.92 -4.58
CA LEU A 41 10.94 3.61 -3.47
C LEU A 41 10.53 3.07 -2.09
N GLU A 42 9.23 2.89 -1.83
CA GLU A 42 8.74 2.36 -0.55
C GLU A 42 9.20 0.90 -0.34
N GLN A 43 9.25 0.10 -1.42
CA GLN A 43 9.79 -1.27 -1.35
C GLN A 43 11.27 -1.25 -0.97
N ARG A 44 12.07 -0.37 -1.60
CA ARG A 44 13.50 -0.24 -1.31
C ARG A 44 13.75 0.24 0.12
N ILE A 45 12.97 1.21 0.61
CA ILE A 45 13.04 1.68 2.01
C ILE A 45 12.74 0.54 3.00
N GLN A 46 11.70 -0.26 2.73
CA GLN A 46 11.37 -1.41 3.58
C GLN A 46 12.48 -2.46 3.55
N GLN A 47 13.04 -2.73 2.37
CA GLN A 47 14.15 -3.66 2.19
C GLN A 47 15.38 -3.23 2.99
N LEU A 48 15.81 -1.98 2.86
CA LEU A 48 16.94 -1.43 3.62
C LEU A 48 16.71 -1.49 5.13
N THR A 49 15.47 -1.26 5.58
CA THR A 49 15.13 -1.34 6.99
C THR A 49 15.25 -2.78 7.53
N LYS A 50 14.78 -3.77 6.74
CA LYS A 50 14.89 -5.20 7.07
C LYS A 50 16.34 -5.69 7.07
N GLU A 51 17.13 -5.31 6.05
CA GLU A 51 18.56 -5.65 5.96
C GLU A 51 19.34 -5.13 7.16
N ASN A 52 18.99 -3.95 7.66
CA ASN A 52 19.60 -3.34 8.83
C ASN A 52 18.90 -3.72 10.15
N HIS A 53 18.05 -4.75 10.14
CA HIS A 53 17.39 -5.30 11.33
C HIS A 53 16.64 -4.24 12.16
N PHE A 54 16.05 -3.24 11.48
CA PHE A 54 15.34 -2.11 12.11
C PHE A 54 16.17 -1.25 13.06
N LEU A 55 17.50 -1.44 13.09
CA LEU A 55 18.41 -0.68 13.96
C LEU A 55 18.56 0.77 13.49
N TYR A 56 18.34 1.01 12.20
CA TYR A 56 18.51 2.30 11.57
C TYR A 56 17.18 3.05 11.51
N GLY A 57 17.13 4.21 12.18
CA GLY A 57 16.02 5.15 12.04
C GLY A 57 15.99 5.82 10.66
N TYR A 58 14.90 6.52 10.38
CA TYR A 58 14.64 7.11 9.06
C TYR A 58 15.71 8.06 8.53
N ARG A 59 16.48 8.72 9.41
CA ARG A 59 17.61 9.58 9.00
C ARG A 59 18.73 8.77 8.35
N LYS A 60 19.12 7.64 8.95
CA LYS A 60 20.15 6.74 8.39
C LYS A 60 19.66 6.07 7.10
N ILE A 61 18.39 5.63 7.08
CA ILE A 61 17.79 5.08 5.86
C ILE A 61 17.74 6.13 4.75
N HIS A 62 17.42 7.39 5.06
CA HIS A 62 17.45 8.50 4.11
C HIS A 62 18.83 8.69 3.47
N THR A 63 19.91 8.63 4.26
CA THR A 63 21.28 8.73 3.73
C THR A 63 21.67 7.56 2.81
N LEU A 64 21.08 6.38 3.01
CA LEU A 64 21.34 5.22 2.15
C LEU A 64 20.56 5.33 0.84
N ILE A 65 19.25 5.61 0.93
CA ILE A 65 18.37 5.71 -0.24
C ILE A 65 18.67 6.94 -1.11
N SER A 66 19.21 8.02 -0.52
CA SER A 66 19.55 9.25 -1.27
C SER A 66 20.66 9.05 -2.30
N LYS A 67 21.44 7.98 -2.17
CA LYS A 67 22.45 7.57 -3.16
C LYS A 67 21.83 6.97 -4.43
N GLU A 68 20.62 6.42 -4.31
CA GLU A 68 19.91 5.72 -5.39
C GLU A 68 18.74 6.58 -5.95
N PHE A 69 18.13 7.42 -5.11
CA PHE A 69 16.95 8.21 -5.44
C PHE A 69 17.04 9.63 -4.89
N SER A 70 16.57 10.60 -5.66
CA SER A 70 16.25 11.92 -5.10
C SER A 70 14.95 11.83 -4.30
N VAL A 71 15.07 11.85 -2.96
CA VAL A 71 13.94 11.68 -2.04
C VAL A 71 14.05 12.60 -0.83
N ASP A 72 12.91 13.20 -0.47
CA ASP A 72 12.77 14.01 0.74
C ASP A 72 12.76 13.13 2.01
N ILE A 73 13.40 13.63 3.06
CA ILE A 73 13.52 12.91 4.33
C ILE A 73 12.16 12.59 4.98
N ASN A 74 11.16 13.47 4.83
CA ASN A 74 9.82 13.24 5.37
C ASN A 74 9.09 12.14 4.60
N LYS A 75 9.41 11.96 3.31
CA LYS A 75 8.85 10.86 2.52
C LYS A 75 9.35 9.51 3.04
N VAL A 76 10.63 9.42 3.41
CA VAL A 76 11.21 8.23 4.06
C VAL A 76 10.57 7.99 5.42
N ALA A 77 10.44 9.03 6.26
CA ALA A 77 9.81 8.91 7.57
C ALA A 77 8.34 8.42 7.48
N ARG A 78 7.56 8.95 6.53
CA ARG A 78 6.18 8.50 6.28
C ARG A 78 6.12 7.06 5.80
N ALA A 79 7.00 6.67 4.88
CA ALA A 79 7.09 5.29 4.40
C ALA A 79 7.41 4.33 5.56
N MET A 80 8.42 4.65 6.37
CA MET A 80 8.76 3.83 7.54
C MET A 80 7.64 3.80 8.58
N ARG A 81 6.94 4.90 8.88
CA ARG A 81 5.81 4.89 9.82
C ARG A 81 4.63 4.04 9.34
N LYS A 82 4.43 3.96 8.02
CA LYS A 82 3.32 3.21 7.42
C LYS A 82 3.56 1.70 7.41
N TYR A 83 4.82 1.26 7.47
CA TYR A 83 5.22 -0.12 7.17
C TYR A 83 6.24 -0.74 8.14
N GLY A 84 6.82 0.05 9.03
CA GLY A 84 7.75 -0.37 10.08
C GLY A 84 7.06 -0.62 11.41
#